data_AF-A0A820WIW4-F1
#
_entry.id   AF-A0A820WIW4-F1
#
_cell.length_a   1.000
_cell.length_b   1.000
_cell.length_c   1.000
_cell.angle_alpha   90.00
_cell.angle_beta   90.00
_cell.angle_gamma   90.00
#
_symmetry.space_group_name_H-M   'P 1'
#
loop_
_entity.id
_entity.type
_entity.pdbx_description
1 polymer ?
#
loop_
_entity_poly.entity_id
_entity_poly.type
_entity_poly.pdbx_seq_one_letter_code
_entity_poly.pdbx_strand_id
1 'polypeptide(L)'
;GSTSMVMNTTVSTMSTSTTTQTGLTNTTTTMSIGITNTTSATTTEPPYFYQAIQFNVSMDGIYTIECNSDIDTSGFIYNNSFDPVYSILNLLANDDDSGGDNQFLFSIFLQAQTRYILVVTTYNEYDTGPFLIIATGLASIIFSQINVSNTSLSVISRYSSQLTNTSQHFCRTSTCSTPSYYYQALLINVSIAGSYYIMSNSSLDTYGYIYNNSFNSSAPRTNLIVQNDDDGDNAQFLLTLFIDTLEKYILIVTTYAPNVFGTFSINTVSVGSISFSRA
;
A
#
# COMPACT_ATOMS: atom_id res chain seq x y z
N GLY A 1 8.85 -7.22 6.69
CA GLY A 1 8.76 -8.36 5.75
C GLY A 1 7.34 -8.40 5.27
N SER A 2 7.11 -8.31 3.95
CA SER A 2 5.76 -8.39 3.39
C SER A 2 5.20 -9.80 3.57
N THR A 3 4.30 -9.92 4.53
CA THR A 3 3.48 -11.11 4.74
C THR A 3 2.38 -11.08 3.70
N SER A 4 2.45 -12.00 2.74
CA SER A 4 1.33 -12.23 1.85
C SER A 4 0.14 -12.71 2.71
N MET A 5 -1.07 -12.18 2.47
CA MET A 5 -2.26 -12.49 3.26
C MET A 5 -3.41 -13.00 2.37
N VAL A 6 -4.22 -13.93 2.88
CA VAL A 6 -5.41 -14.49 2.24
C VAL A 6 -6.69 -13.90 2.85
N MET A 7 -7.58 -13.38 2.01
CA MET A 7 -8.81 -12.73 2.46
C MET A 7 -9.86 -13.74 2.90
N ASN A 8 -10.59 -13.43 3.98
CA ASN A 8 -11.75 -14.20 4.42
C ASN A 8 -13.10 -13.51 4.13
N THR A 9 -14.17 -14.32 4.03
CA THR A 9 -15.56 -13.84 3.89
C THR A 9 -16.49 -14.53 4.89
N THR A 10 -16.94 -13.80 5.91
CA THR A 10 -17.95 -14.28 6.88
C THR A 10 -18.98 -13.22 7.23
N VAL A 11 -20.18 -13.64 7.64
CA VAL A 11 -21.28 -12.75 8.03
C VAL A 11 -20.94 -12.00 9.33
N SER A 12 -21.21 -10.69 9.35
CA SER A 12 -20.98 -9.81 10.51
C SER A 12 -22.29 -9.43 11.21
N THR A 13 -22.21 -9.14 12.51
CA THR A 13 -23.30 -8.50 13.28
C THR A 13 -22.80 -7.17 13.83
N MET A 14 -23.54 -6.08 13.58
CA MET A 14 -23.21 -4.73 14.06
C MET A 14 -24.19 -4.24 15.12
N SER A 15 -23.69 -3.51 16.11
CA SER A 15 -24.52 -2.75 17.04
C SER A 15 -23.87 -1.41 17.41
N THR A 16 -24.67 -0.36 17.54
CA THR A 16 -24.20 0.99 17.88
C THR A 16 -24.92 1.48 19.12
N SER A 17 -24.18 2.05 20.07
CA SER A 17 -24.72 2.66 21.28
C SER A 17 -24.09 4.05 21.50
N THR A 18 -24.93 5.06 21.75
CA THR A 18 -24.48 6.42 22.02
C THR A 18 -24.65 6.73 23.50
N THR A 19 -23.60 7.24 24.15
CA THR A 19 -23.64 7.60 25.57
C THR A 19 -23.27 9.07 25.72
N THR A 20 -24.17 9.86 26.30
CA THR A 20 -23.93 11.29 26.57
C THR A 20 -23.58 11.46 28.04
N GLN A 21 -22.37 11.93 28.34
CA GLN A 21 -21.98 12.28 29.71
C GLN A 21 -21.36 13.68 29.72
N THR A 22 -21.86 14.56 30.59
CA THR A 22 -21.30 15.90 30.86
C THR A 22 -21.18 16.83 29.63
N GLY A 23 -22.09 16.72 28.65
CA GLY A 23 -22.11 17.60 27.47
C GLY A 23 -21.12 17.22 26.37
N LEU A 24 -20.30 16.17 26.57
CA LEU A 24 -19.54 15.49 25.53
C LEU A 24 -20.35 14.27 25.08
N THR A 25 -20.54 14.14 23.77
CA THR A 25 -21.21 12.99 23.16
C THR A 25 -20.12 12.06 22.63
N ASN A 26 -19.91 10.93 23.30
CA ASN A 26 -19.06 9.86 22.79
C ASN A 26 -19.97 8.76 22.27
N THR A 27 -19.72 8.33 21.04
CA THR A 27 -20.46 7.22 20.45
C THR A 27 -19.58 5.98 20.40
N THR A 28 -20.11 4.86 20.85
CA THR A 28 -19.45 3.55 20.79
C THR A 28 -20.13 2.71 19.73
N THR A 29 -19.35 2.24 18.75
CA THR A 29 -19.81 1.31 17.71
C THR A 29 -19.08 0.00 17.88
N THR A 30 -19.81 -1.12 17.81
CA THR A 30 -19.24 -2.46 17.87
C THR A 30 -19.58 -3.27 16.64
N MET A 31 -18.60 -4.04 16.15
CA MET A 31 -18.74 -4.95 15.03
C MET A 31 -18.07 -6.28 15.38
N SER A 32 -18.84 -7.37 15.38
CA SER A 32 -18.31 -8.73 15.60
C SER A 32 -18.19 -9.46 14.26
N ILE A 33 -16.98 -9.98 13.97
CA ILE A 33 -16.60 -10.70 12.76
C ILE A 33 -15.63 -11.84 13.13
N GLY A 34 -15.50 -12.87 12.30
CA GLY A 34 -14.43 -13.87 12.46
C GLY A 34 -13.46 -13.91 11.29
N ILE A 35 -12.21 -14.28 11.58
CA ILE A 35 -11.26 -14.80 10.60
C ILE A 35 -11.52 -16.30 10.53
N THR A 36 -11.84 -16.83 9.34
CA THR A 36 -12.08 -18.25 9.09
C THR A 36 -11.25 -18.72 7.93
N ASN A 37 -10.87 -20.00 7.94
CA ASN A 37 -10.21 -20.60 6.80
C ASN A 37 -11.25 -21.13 5.80
N THR A 38 -11.34 -20.53 4.61
CA THR A 38 -12.26 -20.98 3.55
C THR A 38 -11.62 -21.91 2.52
N THR A 39 -10.30 -22.14 2.61
CA THR A 39 -9.56 -23.01 1.68
C THR A 39 -8.81 -24.09 2.46
N SER A 40 -8.79 -25.34 1.94
CA SER A 40 -7.89 -26.35 2.50
C SER A 40 -6.46 -25.90 2.26
N ALA A 41 -5.79 -25.44 3.31
CA ALA A 41 -4.43 -24.92 3.28
C ALA A 41 -3.48 -25.91 2.58
N THR A 42 -3.10 -25.60 1.34
CA THR A 42 -1.95 -26.22 0.67
C THR A 42 -0.71 -25.42 1.00
N THR A 43 0.46 -26.04 1.01
CA THR A 43 1.78 -25.47 1.40
C THR A 43 2.29 -24.34 0.48
N THR A 44 1.42 -23.74 -0.32
CA THR A 44 1.67 -22.63 -1.25
C THR A 44 0.82 -21.40 -0.96
N GLU A 45 -0.14 -21.49 -0.03
CA GLU A 45 -0.98 -20.36 0.36
C GLU A 45 -0.24 -19.42 1.32
N PRO A 46 -0.49 -18.11 1.25
CA PRO A 46 0.04 -17.16 2.21
C PRO A 46 -0.33 -17.54 3.66
N PRO A 47 0.60 -17.43 4.62
CA PRO A 47 0.42 -18.01 5.94
C PRO A 47 -0.54 -17.21 6.84
N TYR A 48 -0.94 -15.99 6.45
CA TYR A 48 -1.81 -15.11 7.23
C TYR A 48 -3.18 -14.96 6.59
N PHE A 49 -4.23 -15.10 7.40
CA PHE A 49 -5.59 -14.78 6.98
C PHE A 49 -5.95 -13.37 7.45
N TYR A 50 -6.68 -12.63 6.62
CA TYR A 50 -7.11 -11.27 6.98
C TYR A 50 -8.58 -11.01 6.70
N GLN A 51 -9.13 -10.06 7.44
CA GLN A 51 -10.41 -9.44 7.17
C GLN A 51 -10.22 -7.95 6.89
N ALA A 52 -10.69 -7.47 5.73
CA ALA A 52 -10.77 -6.04 5.44
C ALA A 52 -12.18 -5.52 5.72
N ILE A 53 -12.24 -4.37 6.39
CA ILE A 53 -13.45 -3.69 6.82
C ILE A 53 -13.34 -2.24 6.36
N GLN A 54 -14.26 -1.79 5.51
CA GLN A 54 -14.32 -0.39 5.13
C GLN A 54 -15.03 0.39 6.22
N PHE A 55 -14.54 1.58 6.53
CA PHE A 55 -15.25 2.50 7.40
C PHE A 55 -15.08 3.96 6.98
N ASN A 56 -15.98 4.79 7.48
CA ASN A 56 -15.87 6.24 7.43
C ASN A 56 -16.41 6.84 8.73
N VAL A 57 -16.06 8.11 8.94
CA VAL A 57 -16.57 8.92 10.05
C VAL A 57 -17.40 10.07 9.50
N SER A 58 -18.42 10.49 10.24
CA SER A 58 -19.25 11.63 9.85
C SER A 58 -18.70 12.98 10.31
N MET A 59 -17.66 12.98 11.15
CA MET A 59 -17.05 14.19 11.72
C MET A 59 -15.54 14.01 11.87
N ASP A 60 -14.79 15.05 11.51
CA ASP A 60 -13.35 15.12 11.76
C ASP A 60 -13.07 15.00 13.26
N GLY A 61 -12.08 14.20 13.65
CA GLY A 61 -11.73 14.07 15.05
C GLY A 61 -10.81 12.91 15.37
N ILE A 62 -10.44 12.79 16.64
CA ILE A 62 -9.70 11.65 17.16
C ILE A 62 -10.69 10.54 17.49
N TYR A 63 -10.43 9.36 16.97
CA TYR A 63 -11.18 8.14 17.24
C TYR A 63 -10.25 7.08 17.82
N THR A 64 -10.79 6.28 18.71
CA THR A 64 -10.14 5.07 19.22
C THR A 64 -10.76 3.86 18.57
N ILE A 65 -9.95 2.94 18.05
CA ILE A 65 -10.38 1.68 17.44
C ILE A 65 -9.57 0.56 18.08
N GLU A 66 -10.24 -0.36 18.76
CA GLU A 66 -9.62 -1.48 19.46
C GLU A 66 -10.19 -2.82 18.98
N CYS A 67 -9.41 -3.87 19.15
CA CYS A 67 -9.84 -5.25 18.97
C CYS A 67 -9.97 -5.95 20.31
N ASN A 68 -10.94 -6.85 20.39
CA ASN A 68 -11.07 -7.81 21.48
C ASN A 68 -11.25 -9.20 20.86
N SER A 69 -10.37 -10.13 21.20
CA SER A 69 -10.35 -11.48 20.69
C SER A 69 -9.62 -12.43 21.64
N ASP A 70 -9.94 -13.72 21.56
CA ASP A 70 -9.20 -14.79 22.24
C ASP A 70 -7.95 -15.23 21.43
N ILE A 71 -7.76 -14.69 20.22
CA ILE A 71 -6.56 -14.88 19.39
C ILE A 71 -5.74 -13.59 19.35
N ASP A 72 -4.44 -13.73 19.15
CA ASP A 72 -3.51 -12.59 19.04
C ASP A 72 -3.71 -11.89 17.67
N THR A 73 -4.22 -10.66 17.67
CA THR A 73 -4.57 -9.94 16.44
C THR A 73 -3.71 -8.71 16.20
N SER A 74 -3.35 -8.51 14.94
CA SER A 74 -2.69 -7.28 14.46
C SER A 74 -3.63 -6.48 13.57
N GLY A 75 -3.64 -5.17 13.77
CA GLY A 75 -4.46 -4.22 13.04
C GLY A 75 -3.63 -3.36 12.10
N PHE A 76 -4.23 -2.98 10.97
CA PHE A 76 -3.66 -2.04 10.01
C PHE A 76 -4.77 -1.12 9.49
N ILE A 77 -4.58 0.19 9.57
CA ILE A 77 -5.50 1.19 9.02
C ILE A 77 -4.90 1.75 7.73
N TYR A 78 -5.67 1.68 6.66
CA TYR A 78 -5.31 2.21 5.36
C TYR A 78 -6.21 3.37 4.95
N ASN A 79 -5.63 4.33 4.22
CA ASN A 79 -6.40 5.35 3.52
C ASN A 79 -6.97 4.78 2.22
N ASN A 80 -8.29 4.91 2.02
CA ASN A 80 -9.02 4.60 0.78
C ASN A 80 -9.04 3.12 0.33
N SER A 81 -7.89 2.49 0.11
CA SER A 81 -7.75 1.12 -0.40
C SER A 81 -6.62 0.34 0.26
N PHE A 82 -6.78 -0.98 0.27
CA PHE A 82 -5.79 -1.96 0.71
C PHE A 82 -5.61 -3.02 -0.39
N ASP A 83 -4.35 -3.38 -0.66
CA ASP A 83 -3.97 -4.50 -1.52
C ASP A 83 -2.99 -5.40 -0.75
N PRO A 84 -3.32 -6.69 -0.52
CA PRO A 84 -2.45 -7.59 0.23
C PRO A 84 -1.10 -7.88 -0.47
N VAL A 85 -0.97 -7.60 -1.77
CA VAL A 85 0.31 -7.70 -2.50
C VAL A 85 1.22 -6.50 -2.19
N TYR A 86 0.63 -5.35 -1.87
CA TYR A 86 1.34 -4.11 -1.54
C TYR A 86 0.89 -3.60 -0.17
N SER A 87 1.08 -4.42 0.86
CA SER A 87 0.50 -4.20 2.19
C SER A 87 1.02 -2.96 2.94
N ILE A 88 2.08 -2.33 2.47
CA ILE A 88 2.54 -1.03 3.01
C ILE A 88 1.81 0.17 2.38
N LEU A 89 1.16 -0.03 1.24
CA LEU A 89 0.57 1.06 0.46
C LEU A 89 -0.67 1.61 1.16
N ASN A 90 -0.76 2.94 1.27
CA ASN A 90 -1.80 3.68 1.99
C ASN A 90 -1.87 3.41 3.49
N LEU A 91 -0.91 2.69 4.08
CA LEU A 91 -0.90 2.42 5.50
C LEU A 91 -0.77 3.74 6.28
N LEU A 92 -1.71 3.99 7.18
CA LEU A 92 -1.75 5.14 8.06
C LEU A 92 -1.24 4.79 9.46
N ALA A 93 -1.59 3.60 9.94
CA ALA A 93 -1.19 3.10 11.25
C ALA A 93 -1.25 1.58 11.25
N ASN A 94 -0.38 0.95 12.03
CA ASN A 94 -0.43 -0.45 12.38
C ASN A 94 -0.11 -0.60 13.85
N ASP A 95 -0.68 -1.61 14.48
CA ASP A 95 -0.49 -1.91 15.89
C ASP A 95 -0.88 -3.37 16.12
N ASP A 96 -0.23 -4.02 17.08
CA ASP A 96 -0.46 -5.42 17.43
C ASP A 96 -0.60 -5.66 18.94
N ASP A 97 -0.19 -4.74 19.81
CA ASP A 97 -0.14 -5.02 21.25
C ASP A 97 -0.50 -3.85 22.18
N SER A 98 -0.93 -2.69 21.67
CA SER A 98 -1.21 -1.52 22.52
C SER A 98 -2.53 -1.59 23.30
N GLY A 99 -3.40 -2.56 23.00
CA GLY A 99 -4.70 -2.78 23.63
C GLY A 99 -4.68 -3.82 24.77
N GLY A 100 -5.87 -4.13 25.29
CA GLY A 100 -6.03 -5.20 26.29
C GLY A 100 -5.73 -6.58 25.69
N ASP A 101 -5.17 -7.50 26.47
CA ASP A 101 -4.88 -8.89 26.07
C ASP A 101 -4.03 -9.01 24.77
N ASN A 102 -3.04 -8.13 24.61
CA ASN A 102 -2.16 -8.02 23.44
C ASN A 102 -2.94 -7.90 22.12
N GLN A 103 -3.99 -7.10 22.12
CA GLN A 103 -4.74 -6.77 20.92
C GLN A 103 -4.35 -5.38 20.43
N PHE A 104 -4.61 -5.08 19.16
CA PHE A 104 -4.35 -3.73 18.66
C PHE A 104 -5.31 -2.68 19.24
N LEU A 105 -4.79 -1.45 19.40
CA LEU A 105 -5.48 -0.25 19.82
C LEU A 105 -4.94 0.97 19.07
N PHE A 106 -5.78 1.58 18.25
CA PHE A 106 -5.48 2.84 17.57
C PHE A 106 -6.06 4.03 18.32
N SER A 107 -5.31 5.14 18.35
CA SER A 107 -5.83 6.49 18.62
C SER A 107 -5.41 7.39 17.46
N ILE A 108 -6.33 7.68 16.55
CA ILE A 108 -6.01 8.28 15.24
C ILE A 108 -6.98 9.40 14.88
N PHE A 109 -6.45 10.46 14.27
CA PHE A 109 -7.26 11.53 13.68
C PHE A 109 -7.82 11.08 12.33
N LEU A 110 -9.14 11.10 12.19
CA LEU A 110 -9.86 10.72 10.97
C LEU A 110 -10.62 11.92 10.42
N GLN A 111 -10.68 12.02 9.10
CA GLN A 111 -11.40 13.06 8.37
C GLN A 111 -12.76 12.52 7.93
N ALA A 112 -13.79 13.37 8.06
CA ALA A 112 -15.12 13.09 7.59
C ALA A 112 -15.14 12.85 6.08
N GLN A 113 -16.08 12.01 5.63
CA GLN A 113 -16.27 11.67 4.20
C GLN A 113 -15.06 11.00 3.55
N THR A 114 -14.03 10.66 4.32
CA THR A 114 -12.89 9.89 3.84
C THR A 114 -13.16 8.41 4.04
N ARG A 115 -12.83 7.62 3.01
CA ARG A 115 -12.92 6.16 3.04
C ARG A 115 -11.65 5.62 3.69
N TYR A 116 -11.79 4.75 4.68
CA TYR A 116 -10.69 4.02 5.30
C TYR A 116 -10.91 2.51 5.21
N ILE A 117 -9.83 1.74 5.26
CA ILE A 117 -9.88 0.28 5.36
C ILE A 117 -9.15 -0.13 6.64
N LEU A 118 -9.84 -0.80 7.55
CA LEU A 118 -9.23 -1.54 8.66
C LEU A 118 -8.99 -2.98 8.17
N VAL A 119 -7.74 -3.41 8.22
CA VAL A 119 -7.35 -4.80 8.02
C VAL A 119 -7.02 -5.40 9.36
N VAL A 120 -7.66 -6.52 9.67
CA VAL A 120 -7.41 -7.33 10.86
C VAL A 120 -6.81 -8.64 10.41
N THR A 121 -5.67 -9.01 10.97
CA THR A 121 -4.96 -10.28 10.74
C THR A 121 -4.53 -10.85 12.08
N THR A 122 -3.96 -12.05 12.08
CA THR A 122 -3.35 -12.67 13.26
C THR A 122 -1.87 -12.37 13.34
N TYR A 123 -1.34 -12.34 14.56
CA TYR A 123 0.12 -12.24 14.80
C TYR A 123 0.85 -13.54 14.39
N ASN A 124 0.25 -14.68 14.72
CA ASN A 124 0.78 -16.00 14.34
C ASN A 124 0.20 -16.47 13.01
N GLU A 125 1.01 -17.21 12.26
CA GLU A 125 0.61 -17.86 11.01
C GLU A 125 -0.50 -18.91 11.25
N TYR A 126 -1.44 -19.01 10.31
CA TYR A 126 -2.53 -19.98 10.25
C TYR A 126 -3.58 -19.92 11.38
N ASP A 127 -3.45 -18.98 12.32
CA ASP A 127 -4.45 -18.74 13.34
C ASP A 127 -5.74 -18.17 12.72
N THR A 128 -6.88 -18.62 13.26
CA THR A 128 -8.20 -18.16 12.86
C THR A 128 -9.11 -18.14 14.08
N GLY A 129 -10.06 -17.21 14.13
CA GLY A 129 -10.91 -17.02 15.30
C GLY A 129 -11.84 -15.81 15.19
N PRO A 130 -12.85 -15.72 16.06
CA PRO A 130 -13.72 -14.56 16.16
C PRO A 130 -12.99 -13.37 16.80
N PHE A 131 -13.36 -12.17 16.39
CA PHE A 131 -12.90 -10.93 16.99
C PHE A 131 -14.05 -9.89 17.05
N LEU A 132 -13.88 -8.90 17.91
CA LEU A 132 -14.80 -7.80 18.12
C LEU A 132 -14.03 -6.49 17.94
N ILE A 133 -14.46 -5.68 16.98
CA ILE A 133 -13.98 -4.31 16.84
C ILE A 133 -14.87 -3.40 17.65
N ILE A 134 -14.23 -2.58 18.50
CA ILE A 134 -14.88 -1.57 19.30
C ILE A 134 -14.28 -0.23 18.87
N ALA A 135 -15.13 0.71 18.48
CA ALA A 135 -14.69 2.04 18.11
C ALA A 135 -15.41 3.10 18.94
N THR A 136 -14.67 4.09 19.40
CA THR A 136 -15.17 5.23 20.16
C THR A 136 -14.69 6.55 19.55
N GLY A 137 -15.55 7.56 19.57
CA GLY A 137 -15.17 8.90 19.13
C GLY A 137 -16.33 9.89 19.16
N LEU A 138 -16.09 11.06 18.56
CA LEU A 138 -17.02 12.19 18.55
C LEU A 138 -18.34 11.91 17.79
N ALA A 139 -18.34 10.92 16.90
CA ALA A 139 -19.53 10.47 16.18
C ALA A 139 -19.51 8.96 15.97
N SER A 140 -20.63 8.39 15.51
CA SER A 140 -20.67 6.99 15.10
C SER A 140 -19.69 6.73 13.95
N ILE A 141 -18.97 5.62 14.04
CA ILE A 141 -18.26 5.06 12.89
C ILE A 141 -19.24 4.15 12.14
N ILE A 142 -19.25 4.23 10.81
CA ILE A 142 -20.03 3.29 9.99
C ILE A 142 -19.06 2.27 9.42
N PHE A 143 -19.08 1.06 9.99
CA PHE A 143 -18.35 -0.06 9.41
C PHE A 143 -19.18 -0.72 8.32
N SER A 144 -18.52 -1.14 7.26
CA SER A 144 -19.11 -1.84 6.12
C SER A 144 -18.14 -2.93 5.69
N GLN A 145 -18.60 -4.18 5.73
CA GLN A 145 -17.78 -5.28 5.26
C GLN A 145 -17.58 -5.15 3.74
N ILE A 146 -16.34 -5.31 3.29
CA ILE A 146 -16.06 -5.25 1.86
C ILE A 146 -16.17 -6.66 1.29
N ASN A 147 -17.19 -6.89 0.46
CA ASN A 147 -17.20 -8.04 -0.44
C ASN A 147 -16.12 -7.81 -1.51
N VAL A 148 -15.32 -8.86 -1.77
CA VAL A 148 -14.04 -8.95 -2.52
C VAL A 148 -13.99 -8.18 -3.85
N SER A 149 -15.10 -7.76 -4.44
CA SER A 149 -15.15 -7.05 -5.70
C SER A 149 -14.95 -5.52 -5.61
N ASN A 150 -15.00 -4.91 -4.41
CA ASN A 150 -15.02 -3.44 -4.26
C ASN A 150 -13.84 -2.85 -3.46
N THR A 151 -12.78 -3.64 -3.17
CA THR A 151 -11.56 -3.15 -2.51
C THR A 151 -10.64 -2.37 -3.44
N SER A 152 -10.69 -2.62 -4.76
CA SER A 152 -9.84 -1.95 -5.74
C SER A 152 -10.56 -0.77 -6.41
N LEU A 153 -10.64 0.38 -5.74
CA LEU A 153 -10.74 1.66 -6.46
C LEU A 153 -9.42 2.05 -7.11
N SER A 154 -8.36 1.27 -6.84
CA SER A 154 -7.06 1.44 -7.44
C SER A 154 -6.93 0.61 -8.71
N VAL A 155 -6.57 1.26 -9.80
CA VAL A 155 -6.16 0.62 -11.05
C VAL A 155 -4.74 0.12 -10.90
N ILE A 156 -4.54 -1.16 -11.15
CA ILE A 156 -3.21 -1.77 -11.21
C ILE A 156 -2.79 -1.85 -12.67
N SER A 157 -1.64 -1.28 -12.99
CA SER A 157 -1.01 -1.43 -14.30
C SER A 157 0.33 -2.13 -14.14
N ARG A 158 0.68 -2.93 -15.14
CA ARG A 158 1.91 -3.72 -15.14
C ARG A 158 2.70 -3.49 -16.40
N TYR A 159 4.01 -3.43 -16.26
CA TYR A 159 4.96 -3.37 -17.36
C TYR A 159 6.12 -4.30 -17.05
N SER A 160 6.65 -4.99 -18.05
CA SER A 160 7.81 -5.87 -17.88
C SER A 160 8.80 -5.66 -19.00
N SER A 161 10.09 -5.68 -18.67
CA SER A 161 11.16 -5.54 -19.64
C SER A 161 12.45 -6.14 -19.07
N GLN A 162 13.56 -5.89 -19.75
CA GLN A 162 14.88 -6.37 -19.37
C GLN A 162 15.95 -5.32 -19.65
N LEU A 163 16.86 -5.16 -18.69
CA LEU A 163 18.16 -4.55 -18.93
C LEU A 163 19.07 -5.63 -19.53
N THR A 164 19.79 -5.28 -20.60
CA THR A 164 20.74 -6.17 -21.27
C THR A 164 22.11 -5.52 -21.35
N ASN A 165 23.13 -6.28 -21.74
CA ASN A 165 24.45 -5.74 -22.05
C ASN A 165 24.49 -4.72 -23.21
N THR A 166 23.38 -4.55 -23.95
CA THR A 166 23.22 -3.53 -25.00
C THR A 166 22.34 -2.35 -24.58
N SER A 167 21.77 -2.38 -23.37
CA SER A 167 21.05 -1.23 -22.81
C SER A 167 21.99 -0.04 -22.67
N GLN A 168 21.43 1.17 -22.78
CA GLN A 168 22.21 2.39 -22.62
C GLN A 168 22.77 2.51 -21.20
N HIS A 169 23.86 3.27 -21.03
CA HIS A 169 24.52 3.48 -19.75
C HIS A 169 24.58 4.95 -19.37
N PHE A 170 24.63 5.23 -18.07
CA PHE A 170 24.90 6.57 -17.57
C PHE A 170 25.77 6.56 -16.30
N CYS A 171 26.32 7.72 -15.98
CA CYS A 171 27.03 7.97 -14.72
C CYS A 171 26.03 8.49 -13.68
N ARG A 172 25.66 7.71 -12.65
CA ARG A 172 24.67 8.16 -11.66
C ARG A 172 24.98 9.52 -11.01
N THR A 173 26.26 9.79 -10.71
CA THR A 173 26.71 11.00 -10.00
C THR A 173 27.13 12.15 -10.91
N SER A 174 26.74 12.14 -12.19
CA SER A 174 27.10 13.12 -13.24
C SER A 174 28.59 13.18 -13.65
N THR A 175 29.51 12.60 -12.88
CA THR A 175 30.92 12.48 -13.24
C THR A 175 31.40 11.03 -13.08
N CYS A 176 31.75 10.39 -14.20
CA CYS A 176 32.48 9.14 -14.18
C CYS A 176 33.28 8.97 -15.48
N SER A 177 34.39 8.24 -15.43
CA SER A 177 35.23 7.97 -16.60
C SER A 177 34.59 6.98 -17.57
N THR A 178 33.79 6.06 -17.05
CA THR A 178 33.08 5.03 -17.82
C THR A 178 31.68 4.81 -17.25
N PRO A 179 30.61 5.14 -18.01
CA PRO A 179 29.25 4.82 -17.61
C PRO A 179 29.06 3.32 -17.40
N SER A 180 28.54 2.92 -16.25
CA SER A 180 28.44 1.51 -15.84
C SER A 180 27.05 1.08 -15.40
N TYR A 181 26.08 2.01 -15.33
CA TYR A 181 24.71 1.71 -14.94
C TYR A 181 23.84 1.57 -16.18
N TYR A 182 23.47 0.33 -16.50
CA TYR A 182 22.51 0.02 -17.56
C TYR A 182 21.16 0.62 -17.19
N TYR A 183 20.48 1.26 -18.14
CA TYR A 183 19.16 1.82 -17.89
C TYR A 183 18.20 1.61 -19.04
N GLN A 184 16.92 1.73 -18.71
CA GLN A 184 15.84 1.87 -19.68
C GLN A 184 15.04 3.14 -19.36
N ALA A 185 14.86 3.99 -20.38
CA ALA A 185 14.02 5.17 -20.29
C ALA A 185 12.60 4.85 -20.78
N LEU A 186 11.62 5.23 -19.97
CA LEU A 186 10.21 4.98 -20.20
C LEU A 186 9.44 6.29 -20.09
N LEU A 187 8.72 6.66 -21.14
CA LEU A 187 7.73 7.71 -21.12
C LEU A 187 6.51 7.22 -20.32
N ILE A 188 6.09 8.02 -19.35
CA ILE A 188 4.91 7.76 -18.53
C ILE A 188 3.69 8.41 -19.19
N ASN A 189 2.62 7.64 -19.41
CA ASN A 189 1.33 8.15 -19.84
C ASN A 189 0.24 7.71 -18.86
N VAL A 190 -0.47 8.67 -18.28
CA VAL A 190 -1.53 8.44 -17.28
C VAL A 190 -2.89 8.84 -17.83
N SER A 191 -3.95 8.13 -17.43
CA SER A 191 -5.32 8.43 -17.90
C SER A 191 -5.98 9.58 -17.14
N ILE A 192 -5.58 9.80 -15.89
CA ILE A 192 -6.05 10.91 -15.05
C ILE A 192 -4.91 11.43 -14.18
N ALA A 193 -4.94 12.73 -13.88
CA ALA A 193 -4.00 13.33 -12.96
C ALA A 193 -4.26 12.79 -11.54
N GLY A 194 -3.20 12.55 -10.77
CA GLY A 194 -3.33 11.97 -9.44
C GLY A 194 -2.02 11.46 -8.86
N SER A 195 -2.10 10.90 -7.65
CA SER A 195 -0.96 10.21 -7.03
C SER A 195 -0.76 8.84 -7.66
N TYR A 196 0.46 8.57 -8.11
CA TYR A 196 0.89 7.28 -8.63
C TYR A 196 1.99 6.71 -7.74
N TYR A 197 1.85 5.43 -7.45
CA TYR A 197 2.85 4.62 -6.77
C TYR A 197 3.42 3.67 -7.80
N ILE A 198 4.72 3.78 -8.06
CA ILE A 198 5.41 3.05 -9.11
C ILE A 198 6.51 2.22 -8.43
N MET A 199 6.32 0.91 -8.40
CA MET A 199 7.21 -0.02 -7.71
C MET A 199 7.80 -1.01 -8.71
N SER A 200 9.09 -1.32 -8.59
CA SER A 200 9.67 -2.45 -9.32
C SER A 200 9.43 -3.78 -8.61
N ASN A 201 9.49 -4.86 -9.39
CA ASN A 201 9.62 -6.20 -8.86
C ASN A 201 10.60 -6.98 -9.75
N SER A 202 11.71 -7.38 -9.16
CA SER A 202 12.83 -8.05 -9.80
C SER A 202 13.65 -8.84 -8.77
N SER A 203 14.47 -9.77 -9.25
CA SER A 203 15.55 -10.36 -8.45
C SER A 203 16.80 -9.47 -8.37
N LEU A 204 16.82 -8.36 -9.11
CA LEU A 204 17.87 -7.36 -9.07
C LEU A 204 17.55 -6.32 -8.01
N ASP A 205 18.57 -5.75 -7.38
CA ASP A 205 18.44 -4.51 -6.61
C ASP A 205 18.25 -3.33 -7.58
N THR A 206 17.03 -2.81 -7.67
CA THR A 206 16.62 -1.84 -8.70
C THR A 206 16.58 -0.42 -8.16
N TYR A 207 16.99 0.54 -9.00
CA TYR A 207 16.93 1.98 -8.69
C TYR A 207 16.04 2.67 -9.72
N GLY A 208 15.01 3.37 -9.26
CA GLY A 208 14.12 4.17 -10.10
C GLY A 208 14.38 5.69 -9.98
N TYR A 209 14.24 6.41 -11.09
CA TYR A 209 14.31 7.87 -11.14
C TYR A 209 13.17 8.41 -12.00
N ILE A 210 12.51 9.48 -11.57
CA ILE A 210 11.53 10.19 -12.39
C ILE A 210 12.03 11.58 -12.73
N TYR A 211 11.97 11.91 -14.01
CA TYR A 211 12.37 13.19 -14.57
C TYR A 211 11.16 13.95 -15.12
N ASN A 212 11.18 15.27 -14.97
CA ASN A 212 10.26 16.16 -15.65
C ASN A 212 10.75 16.40 -17.09
N ASN A 213 9.86 16.23 -18.07
CA ASN A 213 10.01 16.52 -19.50
C ASN A 213 11.08 15.70 -20.26
N SER A 214 12.34 15.71 -19.79
CA SER A 214 13.47 15.05 -20.45
C SER A 214 14.50 14.50 -19.47
N PHE A 215 15.16 13.42 -19.90
CA PHE A 215 16.32 12.83 -19.25
C PHE A 215 17.55 13.01 -20.14
N ASN A 216 18.68 13.39 -19.53
CA ASN A 216 19.97 13.49 -20.21
C ASN A 216 21.00 12.65 -19.43
N SER A 217 21.49 11.57 -20.04
CA SER A 217 22.46 10.65 -19.41
C SER A 217 23.79 11.32 -19.04
N SER A 218 24.17 12.42 -19.72
CA SER A 218 25.36 13.21 -19.41
C SER A 218 25.14 14.22 -18.29
N ALA A 219 23.87 14.50 -17.96
CA ALA A 219 23.48 15.43 -16.90
C ALA A 219 22.29 14.86 -16.09
N PRO A 220 22.45 13.70 -15.43
CA PRO A 220 21.36 12.93 -14.83
C PRO A 220 20.74 13.58 -13.59
N ARG A 221 21.25 14.73 -13.15
CA ARG A 221 20.61 15.54 -12.09
C ARG A 221 19.65 16.58 -12.66
N THR A 222 19.75 16.90 -13.95
CA THR A 222 18.87 17.87 -14.60
C THR A 222 17.46 17.28 -14.70
N ASN A 223 16.47 18.06 -14.31
CA ASN A 223 15.04 17.72 -14.31
C ASN A 223 14.62 16.54 -13.41
N LEU A 224 15.50 16.04 -12.54
CA LEU A 224 15.16 14.96 -11.62
C LEU A 224 14.11 15.46 -10.61
N ILE A 225 13.03 14.69 -10.44
CA ILE A 225 11.94 14.96 -9.49
C ILE A 225 12.12 14.11 -8.22
N VAL A 226 12.22 12.80 -8.41
CA VAL A 226 12.30 11.81 -7.32
C VAL A 226 13.13 10.62 -7.76
N GLN A 227 13.80 10.00 -6.80
CA GLN A 227 14.56 8.77 -7.00
C GLN A 227 14.46 7.92 -5.73
N ASN A 228 14.48 6.60 -5.87
CA ASN A 228 14.51 5.67 -4.75
C ASN A 228 15.08 4.31 -5.23
N ASP A 229 15.71 3.56 -4.32
CA ASP A 229 16.27 2.22 -4.55
C ASP A 229 15.76 1.14 -3.58
N ASP A 230 15.16 1.52 -2.45
CA ASP A 230 14.93 0.60 -1.33
C ASP A 230 13.64 0.81 -0.53
N ASP A 231 12.77 1.75 -0.91
CA ASP A 231 11.48 1.97 -0.23
C ASP A 231 10.42 0.90 -0.62
N GLY A 232 10.71 0.08 -1.63
CA GLY A 232 9.92 -1.09 -2.00
C GLY A 232 10.43 -2.37 -1.35
N ASP A 233 9.58 -3.39 -1.30
CA ASP A 233 9.96 -4.70 -0.74
C ASP A 233 11.16 -5.31 -1.50
N ASN A 234 12.07 -5.98 -0.78
CA ASN A 234 13.24 -6.67 -1.34
C ASN A 234 14.20 -5.76 -2.14
N ALA A 235 14.56 -4.59 -1.59
CA ALA A 235 15.47 -3.62 -2.24
C ALA A 235 14.99 -3.24 -3.66
N GLN A 236 13.68 -3.06 -3.78
CA GLN A 236 13.06 -2.53 -4.97
C GLN A 236 12.79 -1.06 -4.78
N PHE A 237 12.78 -0.29 -5.87
CA PHE A 237 12.37 1.10 -5.76
C PHE A 237 10.87 1.20 -5.52
N LEU A 238 10.46 2.19 -4.74
CA LEU A 238 9.08 2.67 -4.67
C LEU A 238 9.08 4.18 -4.88
N LEU A 239 8.52 4.64 -5.99
CA LEU A 239 8.40 6.06 -6.31
C LEU A 239 6.96 6.50 -6.12
N THR A 240 6.77 7.53 -5.30
CA THR A 240 5.46 8.14 -5.02
C THR A 240 5.48 9.59 -5.48
N LEU A 241 4.58 9.95 -6.39
CA LEU A 241 4.44 11.33 -6.85
C LEU A 241 3.05 11.61 -7.42
N PHE A 242 2.68 12.89 -7.46
CA PHE A 242 1.56 13.36 -8.25
C PHE A 242 2.00 13.52 -9.71
N ILE A 243 1.27 12.91 -10.64
CA ILE A 243 1.49 13.00 -12.09
C ILE A 243 0.34 13.78 -12.70
N ASP A 244 0.66 14.88 -13.39
CA ASP A 244 -0.31 15.63 -14.20
C ASP A 244 -0.41 15.05 -15.62
N THR A 245 -1.62 14.94 -16.16
CA THR A 245 -1.85 14.47 -17.55
C THR A 245 -1.30 15.39 -18.62
N LEU A 246 -1.07 16.67 -18.31
CA LEU A 246 -0.58 17.68 -19.26
C LEU A 246 0.94 17.80 -19.29
N GLU A 247 1.61 17.24 -18.29
CA GLU A 247 3.06 17.27 -18.14
C GLU A 247 3.68 15.96 -18.65
N LYS A 248 4.94 16.05 -19.08
CA LYS A 248 5.69 14.89 -19.58
C LYS A 248 6.60 14.35 -18.48
N TYR A 249 6.57 13.05 -18.23
CA TYR A 249 7.43 12.42 -17.24
C TYR A 249 8.19 11.24 -17.83
N ILE A 250 9.45 11.09 -17.44
CA ILE A 250 10.30 9.96 -17.85
C ILE A 250 10.72 9.19 -16.62
N LEU A 251 10.41 7.90 -16.57
CA LEU A 251 10.94 6.94 -15.63
C LEU A 251 12.22 6.33 -16.19
N ILE A 252 13.31 6.41 -15.42
CA ILE A 252 14.52 5.63 -15.64
C ILE A 252 14.51 4.45 -14.68
N VAL A 253 14.59 3.24 -15.22
CA VAL A 253 14.83 2.02 -14.46
C VAL A 253 16.29 1.60 -14.64
N THR A 254 17.01 1.44 -13.54
CA THR A 254 18.39 0.96 -13.50
C THR A 254 18.59 0.06 -12.27
N THR A 255 19.82 -0.31 -11.94
CA THR A 255 20.18 -1.18 -10.80
C THR A 255 21.04 -0.43 -9.79
N TYR A 256 20.92 -0.71 -8.50
CA TYR A 256 21.74 -0.08 -7.47
C TYR A 256 23.23 -0.29 -7.72
N ALA A 257 23.65 -1.52 -8.00
CA ALA A 257 25.03 -1.87 -8.32
C ALA A 257 25.37 -1.65 -9.81
N PRO A 258 26.60 -1.24 -10.14
CA PRO A 258 27.04 -1.06 -11.52
C PRO A 258 27.23 -2.39 -12.23
N ASN A 259 27.13 -2.37 -13.55
CA ASN A 259 27.30 -3.50 -14.46
C ASN A 259 26.31 -4.67 -14.25
N VAL A 260 25.20 -4.42 -13.55
CA VAL A 260 24.14 -5.40 -13.32
C VAL A 260 23.02 -5.19 -14.35
N PHE A 261 22.48 -6.29 -14.88
CA PHE A 261 21.37 -6.28 -15.82
C PHE A 261 20.57 -7.57 -15.71
N GLY A 262 19.33 -7.56 -16.17
CA GLY A 262 18.39 -8.67 -16.01
C GLY A 262 16.95 -8.19 -16.16
N THR A 263 16.00 -9.10 -15.96
CA THR A 263 14.58 -8.83 -16.12
C THR A 263 14.03 -8.03 -14.95
N PHE A 264 13.10 -7.13 -15.22
CA PHE A 264 12.36 -6.41 -14.21
C PHE A 264 10.90 -6.26 -14.63
N SER A 265 10.04 -6.12 -13.63
CA SER A 265 8.67 -5.66 -13.82
C SER A 265 8.44 -4.38 -13.03
N ILE A 266 7.46 -3.60 -13.46
CA ILE A 266 6.94 -2.43 -12.78
C ILE A 266 5.48 -2.73 -12.52
N ASN A 267 5.09 -2.58 -11.27
CA ASN A 267 3.72 -2.59 -10.84
C ASN A 267 3.36 -1.19 -10.36
N THR A 268 2.20 -0.72 -10.77
CA THR A 268 1.73 0.61 -10.40
C THR A 268 0.36 0.53 -9.77
N VAL A 269 0.12 1.36 -8.78
CA VAL A 269 -1.18 1.51 -8.15
C VAL A 269 -1.57 2.99 -8.19
N SER A 270 -2.77 3.29 -8.68
CA SER A 270 -3.31 4.66 -8.70
C SER A 270 -4.82 4.65 -8.88
N VAL A 271 -5.47 5.82 -8.82
CA VAL A 271 -6.86 6.03 -9.22
C VAL A 271 -7.08 5.91 -10.73
N GLY A 272 -6.01 6.00 -11.53
CA GLY A 272 -6.01 5.94 -12.99
C GLY A 272 -5.10 4.87 -13.56
N SER A 273 -5.35 4.49 -14.82
CA SER A 273 -4.42 3.64 -15.56
C SER A 273 -3.15 4.40 -15.93
N ILE A 274 -2.02 3.70 -15.93
CA ILE A 274 -0.71 4.20 -16.34
C ILE A 274 -0.11 3.21 -17.33
N SER A 275 0.52 3.75 -18.37
CA SER A 275 1.22 2.96 -19.38
C SER A 275 2.61 3.53 -19.62
N PHE A 276 3.52 2.63 -20.00
CA PHE A 276 4.92 2.96 -20.26
C PHE A 276 5.25 2.66 -21.71
N SER A 277 5.86 3.61 -22.39
CA SER A 277 6.43 3.42 -23.73
C SER A 277 7.92 3.78 -23.71
N ARG A 278 8.72 3.19 -24.60
CA ARG A 278 10.15 3.55 -24.68
C ARG A 278 10.30 5.03 -25.09
N ALA A 279 11.09 5.78 -24.32
CA ALA A 279 11.37 7.19 -24.55
C ALA A 279 12.58 7.41 -25.49
#